data_AF-A0A0J9EZI1-F1
#
_entry.id   AF-A0A0J9EZI1-F1
#
_cell.length_a   1.000
_cell.length_b   1.000
_cell.length_c   1.000
_cell.angle_alpha   90.00
_cell.angle_beta   90.00
_cell.angle_gamma   90.00
#
_symmetry.space_group_name_H-M   'P 1'
#
loop_
_entity.id
_entity.type
_entity.pdbx_description
1 polymer ?
#
loop_
_entity_poly.entity_id
_entity_poly.type
_entity_poly.pdbx_seq_one_letter_code
_entity_poly.pdbx_strand_id
1 'polypeptide(L)'
;MESNSLNFGKLFAEDSISLTLEQVNLAAEMSKKLATRPRQQWQVYLNILAKLGMVEWLRLRAPEFTIEHDLQLSSLSVNQVKVGNFRLNLIVTDSSTNSEVCVPRVLLENEINAS
;
A
#
# COMPACT_ATOMS: atom_id res chain seq x y z
N MET A 1 7.00 8.98 -39.22
CA MET A 1 7.50 9.53 -37.94
C MET A 1 6.52 9.10 -36.87
N GLU A 2 6.85 8.04 -36.16
CA GLU A 2 6.01 7.44 -35.12
C GLU A 2 6.15 8.28 -33.85
N SER A 3 5.08 8.96 -33.44
CA SER A 3 4.96 9.42 -32.06
C SER A 3 4.55 8.22 -31.21
N ASN A 4 5.54 7.49 -30.68
CA ASN A 4 5.34 6.59 -29.54
C ASN A 4 5.00 7.44 -28.31
N SER A 5 3.75 7.92 -28.23
CA SER A 5 3.21 8.40 -26.97
C SER A 5 3.10 7.17 -26.07
N LEU A 6 3.92 7.07 -25.02
CA LEU A 6 3.66 6.12 -23.95
C LEU A 6 2.27 6.43 -23.39
N ASN A 7 1.29 5.63 -23.79
CA ASN A 7 -0.06 5.76 -23.31
C ASN A 7 -0.12 5.11 -21.93
N PHE A 8 0.28 5.87 -20.90
CA PHE A 8 0.24 5.42 -19.50
C PHE A 8 -1.15 4.94 -19.09
N GLY A 9 -2.22 5.47 -19.71
CA GLY A 9 -3.60 5.00 -19.50
C GLY A 9 -3.85 3.56 -19.92
N LYS A 10 -3.02 2.99 -20.81
CA LYS A 10 -3.07 1.58 -21.21
C LYS A 10 -2.16 0.68 -20.36
N LEU A 11 -1.14 1.27 -19.70
CA LEU A 11 -0.25 0.56 -18.78
C LEU A 11 -0.88 0.37 -17.39
N PHE A 12 -1.83 1.24 -17.03
CA PHE A 12 -2.62 1.18 -15.79
C PHE A 12 -4.10 0.84 -16.03
N ALA A 13 -4.46 0.19 -17.15
CA ALA A 13 -5.80 -0.36 -17.31
C ALA A 13 -6.13 -1.18 -16.05
N GLU A 14 -7.29 -0.95 -15.42
CA GLU A 14 -7.67 -1.42 -14.08
C GLU A 14 -7.54 -2.94 -13.94
N ASP A 15 -6.32 -3.40 -13.70
CA ASP A 15 -6.04 -4.76 -13.31
C ASP A 15 -6.21 -4.80 -11.79
N SER A 16 -7.47 -4.87 -11.38
CA SER A 16 -7.84 -5.12 -10.00
C SER A 16 -7.14 -6.38 -9.49
N ILE A 17 -6.61 -6.34 -8.27
CA ILE A 17 -6.10 -7.52 -7.59
C ILE A 17 -7.19 -8.09 -6.68
N SER A 18 -7.44 -9.39 -6.77
CA SER A 18 -8.36 -10.07 -5.86
C SER A 18 -7.59 -10.55 -4.62
N LEU A 19 -8.13 -10.23 -3.44
CA LEU A 19 -7.65 -10.78 -2.18
C LEU A 19 -8.44 -12.04 -1.83
N THR A 20 -7.76 -13.02 -1.26
CA THR A 20 -8.41 -14.23 -0.74
C THR A 20 -9.15 -13.94 0.55
N LEU A 21 -10.11 -14.81 0.90
CA LEU A 21 -10.82 -14.71 2.18
C LEU A 21 -9.87 -14.78 3.38
N GLU A 22 -8.80 -15.57 3.28
CA GLU A 22 -7.77 -15.67 4.32
C GLU A 22 -7.04 -14.34 4.52
N GLN A 23 -6.68 -13.64 3.43
CA GLN A 23 -6.05 -12.32 3.49
C GLN A 23 -6.98 -11.27 4.10
N VAL A 24 -8.28 -11.32 3.76
CA VAL A 24 -9.30 -10.44 4.35
C VAL A 24 -9.46 -10.71 5.85
N ASN A 25 -9.55 -11.98 6.24
CA ASN A 25 -9.65 -12.38 7.65
C ASN A 25 -8.39 -12.00 8.44
N LEU A 26 -7.21 -12.17 7.85
CA LEU A 26 -5.95 -11.74 8.45
C LEU A 26 -5.95 -10.23 8.72
N ALA A 27 -6.39 -9.43 7.75
CA ALA A 27 -6.52 -7.99 7.93
C ALA A 27 -7.48 -7.63 9.06
N ALA A 28 -8.61 -8.33 9.16
CA ALA A 28 -9.58 -8.13 10.24
C ALA A 28 -8.96 -8.47 11.61
N GLU A 29 -8.29 -9.61 11.74
CA GLU A 29 -7.68 -10.05 13.00
C GLU A 29 -6.53 -9.14 13.42
N MET A 30 -5.66 -8.74 12.49
CA MET A 30 -4.59 -7.80 12.79
C MET A 30 -5.13 -6.42 13.16
N SER A 31 -6.22 -5.96 12.52
CA SER A 31 -6.85 -4.68 12.89
C SER A 31 -7.32 -4.66 14.34
N LYS A 32 -7.92 -5.75 14.82
CA LYS A 32 -8.35 -5.89 16.22
C LYS A 32 -7.17 -5.87 17.19
N LYS A 33 -6.04 -6.46 16.79
CA LYS A 33 -4.83 -6.56 17.63
C LYS A 33 -4.04 -5.25 17.70
N LEU A 34 -3.91 -4.56 16.58
CA LEU A 34 -3.03 -3.39 16.45
C LEU A 34 -3.72 -2.07 16.78
N ALA A 35 -5.04 -1.99 16.65
CA ALA A 35 -5.78 -0.78 16.96
C ALA A 35 -6.12 -0.69 18.45
N THR A 36 -5.79 0.44 19.07
CA THR A 36 -6.18 0.74 20.46
C THR A 36 -7.54 1.42 20.55
N ARG A 37 -8.05 1.95 19.43
CA ARG A 37 -9.33 2.67 19.35
C ARG A 37 -10.18 2.19 18.18
N PRO A 38 -11.52 2.14 18.29
CA PRO A 38 -12.40 1.70 17.21
C PRO A 38 -12.22 2.47 15.89
N ARG A 39 -12.03 3.80 15.97
CA ARG A 39 -11.79 4.63 14.77
C ARG A 39 -10.48 4.30 14.06
N GLN A 40 -9.47 3.81 14.79
CA GLN A 40 -8.19 3.41 14.21
C GLN A 40 -8.28 2.03 13.56
N GLN A 41 -9.14 1.16 14.08
CA GLN A 41 -9.30 -0.21 13.59
C GLN A 41 -9.67 -0.26 12.11
N TRP A 42 -10.58 0.60 11.67
CA TRP A 42 -10.96 0.67 10.26
C TRP A 42 -9.77 1.08 9.36
N GLN A 43 -9.02 2.11 9.76
CA GLN A 43 -7.85 2.53 8.99
C GLN A 43 -6.75 1.46 8.97
N VAL A 44 -6.52 0.78 10.10
CA VAL A 44 -5.57 -0.34 10.17
C VAL A 44 -5.97 -1.45 9.21
N TYR A 45 -7.24 -1.82 9.23
CA TYR A 45 -7.80 -2.83 8.35
C TYR A 45 -7.56 -2.46 6.87
N LEU A 46 -7.91 -1.24 6.46
CA LEU A 46 -7.69 -0.75 5.10
C LEU A 46 -6.19 -0.70 4.73
N ASN A 47 -5.33 -0.27 5.66
CA ASN A 47 -3.88 -0.25 5.45
C ASN A 47 -3.34 -1.66 5.18
N ILE A 48 -3.78 -2.66 5.95
CA ILE A 48 -3.35 -4.05 5.75
C ILE A 48 -3.86 -4.59 4.42
N LEU A 49 -5.13 -4.36 4.07
CA LEU A 49 -5.67 -4.80 2.79
C LEU A 49 -4.91 -4.20 1.60
N ALA A 50 -4.65 -2.89 1.64
CA ALA A 50 -3.89 -2.23 0.58
C ALA A 50 -2.47 -2.79 0.46
N LYS A 51 -1.81 -3.08 1.59
CA LYS A 51 -0.48 -3.69 1.60
C LYS A 51 -0.50 -5.10 1.00
N LEU A 52 -1.43 -5.95 1.42
CA LEU A 52 -1.59 -7.30 0.88
C LEU A 52 -1.89 -7.25 -0.63
N GLY A 53 -2.80 -6.38 -1.06
CA GLY A 53 -3.15 -6.21 -2.46
C GLY A 53 -1.96 -5.72 -3.29
N MET A 54 -1.22 -4.74 -2.79
CA MET A 54 -0.03 -4.23 -3.47
C MET A 54 1.05 -5.30 -3.61
N VAL A 55 1.29 -6.11 -2.56
CA VAL A 55 2.26 -7.20 -2.60
C VAL A 55 1.86 -8.24 -3.65
N GLU A 56 0.59 -8.66 -3.69
CA GLU A 56 0.10 -9.60 -4.70
C GLU A 56 0.18 -9.01 -6.12
N TRP A 57 -0.21 -7.75 -6.28
CA TRP A 57 -0.13 -7.04 -7.55
C TRP A 57 1.31 -6.95 -8.07
N LEU A 58 2.27 -6.66 -7.19
CA LEU A 58 3.70 -6.60 -7.51
C LEU A 58 4.26 -7.99 -7.84
N ARG A 59 3.92 -9.03 -7.08
CA ARG A 59 4.36 -10.40 -7.33
C ARG A 59 3.98 -10.88 -8.73
N LEU A 60 2.78 -10.53 -9.19
CA LEU A 60 2.29 -10.92 -10.51
C LEU A 60 2.96 -10.15 -11.65
N ARG A 61 3.29 -8.88 -11.45
CA ARG A 61 3.74 -7.97 -12.53
C ARG A 61 5.23 -7.72 -12.58
N ALA A 62 5.91 -7.88 -11.45
CA ALA A 62 7.34 -7.63 -11.33
C ALA A 62 8.01 -8.72 -10.47
N PRO A 63 7.87 -10.01 -10.86
CA PRO A 63 8.40 -11.15 -10.10
C PRO A 63 9.93 -11.13 -9.96
N GLU A 64 10.63 -10.35 -10.77
CA GLU A 64 12.07 -10.14 -10.71
C GLU A 64 12.53 -9.36 -9.47
N PHE A 65 11.62 -8.62 -8.81
CA PHE A 65 11.96 -7.89 -7.59
C PHE A 65 11.66 -8.70 -6.34
N THR A 66 12.63 -8.70 -5.41
CA THR A 66 12.39 -9.14 -4.04
C THR A 66 11.45 -8.14 -3.36
N ILE A 67 10.30 -8.63 -2.91
CA ILE A 67 9.29 -7.85 -2.19
C ILE A 67 9.38 -8.15 -0.70
N GLU A 68 9.98 -7.23 0.05
CA GLU A 68 10.03 -7.26 1.50
C GLU A 68 8.82 -6.46 2.04
N HIS A 69 7.95 -7.13 2.81
CA HIS A 69 6.83 -6.50 3.46
C HIS A 69 6.72 -7.04 4.88
N ASP A 70 6.61 -6.13 5.85
CA ASP A 70 6.23 -6.48 7.21
C ASP A 70 4.75 -6.13 7.41
N LEU A 71 4.02 -7.08 7.97
CA LEU A 71 2.64 -6.89 8.39
C LEU A 71 2.53 -6.17 9.74
N GLN A 72 3.63 -6.05 10.48
CA GLN A 72 3.70 -5.18 11.63
C GLN A 72 3.66 -3.72 11.19
N LEU A 73 2.55 -3.06 11.49
CA LEU A 73 2.45 -1.62 11.41
C LEU A 73 3.22 -1.04 12.59
N SER A 74 4.53 -0.80 12.42
CA SER A 74 5.39 -0.16 13.43
C SER A 74 4.84 1.22 13.84
N SER A 75 4.12 1.89 12.93
CA SER A 75 3.20 2.98 13.26
C SER A 75 2.00 2.95 12.31
N LEU A 76 0.83 3.38 12.79
CA LEU A 76 -0.38 3.54 11.97
C LEU A 76 -0.16 4.44 10.74
N SER A 77 0.84 5.31 10.83
CA SER A 77 1.19 6.32 9.85
C SER A 77 2.09 5.81 8.72
N VAL A 78 2.72 4.63 8.89
CA VAL A 78 3.72 4.11 7.95
C VAL A 78 3.26 2.76 7.42
N ASN A 79 2.65 2.78 6.24
CA ASN A 79 2.26 1.59 5.50
C ASN A 79 3.23 1.35 4.34
N GLN A 80 4.38 0.76 4.62
CA GLN A 80 5.48 0.63 3.66
C GLN A 80 5.65 -0.78 3.11
N VAL A 81 6.01 -0.88 1.83
CA VAL A 81 6.48 -2.09 1.14
C VAL A 81 7.84 -1.78 0.50
N LYS A 82 8.84 -2.65 0.67
CA LYS A 82 10.15 -2.49 0.04
C LYS A 82 10.25 -3.41 -1.17
N VAL A 83 10.68 -2.87 -2.30
CA VAL A 83 10.76 -3.53 -3.59
C VAL A 83 12.17 -3.33 -4.13
N GLY A 84 13.02 -4.35 -3.99
CA GLY A 84 14.46 -4.22 -4.24
C GLY A 84 15.07 -3.07 -3.42
N ASN A 85 15.57 -2.05 -4.12
CA ASN A 85 16.17 -0.86 -3.49
C ASN A 85 15.18 0.28 -3.22
N PHE A 86 13.91 0.12 -3.60
CA PHE A 86 12.89 1.16 -3.47
C PHE A 86 12.01 0.91 -2.25
N ARG A 87 11.58 1.99 -1.60
CA ARG A 87 10.56 1.97 -0.56
C ARG A 87 9.28 2.62 -1.09
N LEU A 88 8.20 1.85 -1.10
CA LEU A 88 6.88 2.31 -1.50
C LEU A 88 6.05 2.57 -0.25
N ASN A 89 5.66 3.82 -0.03
CA ASN A 89 4.76 4.20 1.05
C ASN A 89 3.33 4.27 0.50
N LEU A 90 2.43 3.47 1.09
CA LEU A 90 1.03 3.39 0.70
C LEU A 90 0.21 4.36 1.56
N ILE A 91 -0.53 5.25 0.91
CA ILE A 91 -1.48 6.13 1.58
C ILE A 91 -2.87 5.64 1.21
N VAL A 92 -3.60 5.12 2.20
CA VAL A 92 -4.90 4.50 1.97
C VAL A 92 -5.99 5.48 2.36
N THR A 93 -6.83 5.82 1.38
CA THR A 93 -8.02 6.64 1.57
C THR A 93 -9.26 5.76 1.65
N ASP A 94 -10.25 6.22 2.41
CA ASP A 94 -11.56 5.58 2.53
C ASP A 94 -12.50 5.91 1.35
N SER A 95 -12.13 6.89 0.52
CA SER A 95 -12.87 7.30 -0.67
C SER A 95 -11.97 7.49 -1.89
N SER A 96 -12.45 7.03 -3.03
CA SER A 96 -11.86 7.25 -4.36
C SER A 96 -12.20 8.62 -4.95
N THR A 97 -13.15 9.35 -4.37
CA THR A 97 -13.57 10.68 -4.85
C THR A 97 -12.80 11.83 -4.21
N ASN A 98 -11.82 11.53 -3.35
CA ASN A 98 -11.05 12.56 -2.69
C ASN A 98 -10.12 13.23 -3.70
N SER A 99 -10.32 14.53 -3.95
CA SER A 99 -9.47 15.33 -4.83
C SER A 99 -8.08 15.60 -4.22
N GLU A 100 -7.94 15.42 -2.92
CA GLU A 100 -6.73 15.67 -2.15
C GLU A 100 -6.51 14.54 -1.13
N VAL A 101 -5.25 14.21 -0.90
CA VAL A 101 -4.86 13.20 0.09
C VAL A 101 -3.91 13.85 1.09
N CYS A 102 -4.23 13.74 2.38
CA CYS A 102 -3.35 14.22 3.44
C CYS A 102 -2.15 13.27 3.55
N VAL A 103 -0.94 13.79 3.32
CA VAL A 103 0.31 13.05 3.51
C VAL A 103 0.83 13.30 4.92
N PRO A 104 0.88 12.29 5.80
CA PRO A 104 1.48 12.44 7.12
C PRO A 104 2.93 12.93 7.02
N ARG A 105 3.26 14.02 7.72
CA ARG A 105 4.61 14.63 7.67
C ARG A 105 5.72 13.64 8.05
N VAL A 106 5.45 12.70 8.95
CA VAL A 106 6.40 11.64 9.34
C VAL A 106 6.89 10.79 8.15
N LEU A 107 6.08 10.65 7.09
CA LEU A 107 6.51 9.95 5.86
C LEU A 107 7.53 10.76 5.05
N LEU A 108 7.48 12.09 5.14
CA LEU A 108 8.41 12.99 4.45
C LEU A 108 9.73 13.14 5.23
N GLU A 109 9.66 13.11 6.56
CA GLU A 109 10.82 13.32 7.43
C GLU A 109 11.73 12.08 7.52
N ASN A 110 11.18 10.87 7.41
CA ASN A 110 11.94 9.62 7.43
C ASN A 110 12.85 9.42 6.20
N GLU A 111 12.65 10.20 5.13
CA GLU A 111 13.52 10.19 3.94
C GLU A 111 14.78 11.06 4.13
N ILE A 112 14.72 12.10 4.97
CA ILE A 112 15.81 13.09 5.11
C ILE A 112 16.97 12.56 5.97
N ASN A 113 16.72 11.59 6.85
CA ASN A 113 17.73 11.05 7.77
C ASN A 113 18.40 9.74 7.29
N ALA A 114 18.12 9.31 6.06
CA ALA A 114 18.65 8.05 5.50
C ALA A 114 19.69 8.25 4.37
N SER A 115 20.20 9.47 4.20
CA SER A 115 21.29 9.81 3.25
C SER A 115 22.65 9.91 3.93
#